data_AF-A0A1I4T6P1-F1
#
_entry.id   AF-A0A1I4T6P1-F1
#
_cell.length_a   1.000
_cell.length_b   1.000
_cell.length_c   1.000
_cell.angle_alpha   90.00
_cell.angle_beta   90.00
_cell.angle_gamma   90.00
#
_symmetry.space_group_name_H-M   'P 1'
#
loop_
_entity.id
_entity.type
_entity.pdbx_description
1 polymer ?
#
loop_
_entity_poly.entity_id
_entity_poly.type
_entity_poly.pdbx_seq_one_letter_code
_entity_poly.pdbx_strand_id
1 'polypeptide(L)'
;MNEREERRRDLLRNLALHAGPARGRMGLSLMDAARLAGLTSEGLVTVERGAGCALSLAAVEHLTLFLGLTESGLPRPRPAGMQ
;
A
#
# COMPACT_ATOMS: atom_id res chain seq x y z
N MET A 1 12.00 12.77 -16.74
CA MET A 1 11.57 11.62 -15.92
C MET A 1 10.07 11.45 -16.16
N ASN A 2 9.55 10.25 -16.35
CA ASN A 2 8.12 10.05 -16.60
C ASN A 2 7.35 10.33 -15.30
N GLU A 3 6.41 11.28 -15.30
CA GLU A 3 5.58 11.65 -14.14
C GLU A 3 4.91 10.43 -13.49
N ARG A 4 4.51 9.43 -14.30
CA ARG A 4 3.94 8.17 -13.79
C ARG A 4 4.95 7.36 -12.98
N GLU A 5 6.22 7.35 -13.38
CA GLU A 5 7.28 6.60 -12.69
C GLU A 5 7.78 7.33 -11.44
N GLU A 6 7.69 8.65 -11.41
CA GLU A 6 7.91 9.45 -10.19
C GLU A 6 6.82 9.17 -9.17
N ARG A 7 5.56 9.32 -9.56
CA ARG A 7 4.40 9.03 -8.69
C ARG A 7 4.42 7.59 -8.18
N ARG A 8 4.79 6.62 -9.02
CA ARG A 8 4.94 5.21 -8.61
C ARG A 8 6.00 5.05 -7.51
N ARG A 9 7.14 5.72 -7.65
CA ARG A 9 8.23 5.64 -6.66
C ARG A 9 7.84 6.31 -5.34
N ASP A 10 7.15 7.45 -5.39
CA ASP A 10 6.71 8.13 -4.18
C ASP A 10 5.68 7.29 -3.42
N LEU A 11 4.71 6.70 -4.11
CA LEU A 11 3.75 5.79 -3.49
C LEU A 11 4.43 4.55 -2.89
N LEU A 12 5.40 3.92 -3.60
CA LEU A 12 6.15 2.78 -3.07
C LEU A 12 6.94 3.15 -1.82
N ARG A 13 7.56 4.34 -1.77
CA ARG A 13 8.26 4.84 -0.59
C ARG A 13 7.32 5.01 0.59
N ASN A 14 6.14 5.56 0.36
CA ASN A 14 5.15 5.76 1.42
C ASN A 14 4.56 4.43 1.89
N LEU A 15 4.30 3.48 0.99
CA LEU A 15 3.89 2.14 1.36
C LEU A 15 4.94 1.41 2.19
N ALA A 16 6.24 1.54 1.89
CA ALA A 16 7.30 0.94 2.69
C ALA A 16 7.27 1.41 4.15
N LEU A 17 6.90 2.67 4.39
CA LEU A 17 6.82 3.23 5.74
C LEU A 17 5.52 2.86 6.46
N HIS A 18 4.41 2.72 5.72
CA HIS A 18 3.07 2.73 6.32
C HIS A 18 2.27 1.44 6.12
N ALA A 19 2.65 0.56 5.19
CA ALA A 19 1.85 -0.62 4.85
C ALA A 19 1.77 -1.63 6.00
N GLY A 20 2.90 -1.95 6.64
CA GLY A 20 2.93 -2.86 7.78
C GLY A 20 2.06 -2.39 8.95
N PRO A 21 2.22 -1.15 9.44
CA PRO A 21 1.34 -0.57 10.46
C PRO A 21 -0.13 -0.52 10.03
N ALA A 22 -0.43 -0.19 8.77
CA ALA A 22 -1.79 -0.14 8.26
C ALA A 22 -2.45 -1.52 8.27
N ARG A 23 -1.76 -2.53 7.77
CA ARG A 23 -2.18 -3.93 7.82
C ARG A 23 -2.41 -4.39 9.26
N GLY A 24 -1.52 -4.01 10.18
CA GLY A 24 -1.66 -4.30 11.61
C GLY A 24 -2.95 -3.72 12.21
N ARG A 25 -3.31 -2.48 11.86
CA ARG A 25 -4.58 -1.86 12.29
C ARG A 25 -5.82 -2.56 11.74
N MET A 26 -5.71 -3.19 10.57
CA MET A 26 -6.78 -4.00 9.98
C MET A 26 -6.87 -5.41 10.61
N GLY A 27 -5.92 -5.79 11.47
CA GLY A 27 -5.87 -7.13 12.06
C GLY A 27 -5.54 -8.23 11.05
N LEU A 28 -4.97 -7.88 9.89
CA LEU A 28 -4.69 -8.84 8.82
C LEU A 28 -3.29 -9.44 8.95
N SER A 29 -3.22 -10.76 8.75
CA SER A 29 -1.94 -11.43 8.52
C SER A 29 -1.33 -10.96 7.19
N LEU A 30 -0.02 -11.11 7.03
CA LEU A 30 0.66 -10.82 5.76
C LEU A 30 0.02 -11.60 4.59
N MET A 31 -0.27 -12.89 4.82
CA MET A 31 -0.85 -13.77 3.81
C MET A 31 -2.27 -13.35 3.42
N ASP A 32 -3.10 -13.02 4.41
CA ASP A 32 -4.48 -12.56 4.15
C ASP A 32 -4.50 -11.22 3.42
N ALA A 33 -3.66 -10.27 3.85
CA ALA A 33 -3.53 -8.98 3.20
C ALA A 33 -3.03 -9.12 1.76
N ALA A 34 -2.03 -9.97 1.51
CA ALA A 34 -1.54 -10.24 0.17
C ALA A 34 -2.64 -10.82 -0.72
N ARG A 35 -3.36 -11.85 -0.24
CA ARG A 35 -4.48 -12.47 -0.96
C ARG A 35 -5.59 -11.46 -1.28
N LEU A 36 -6.00 -10.65 -0.31
CA LEU A 36 -7.06 -9.65 -0.49
C LEU A 36 -6.64 -8.50 -1.42
N ALA A 37 -5.36 -8.14 -1.40
CA ALA A 37 -4.79 -7.13 -2.30
C ALA A 37 -4.48 -7.66 -3.71
N GLY A 38 -4.65 -8.96 -3.97
CA GLY A 38 -4.29 -9.59 -5.24
C GLY A 38 -2.78 -9.69 -5.48
N LEU A 39 -1.99 -9.77 -4.41
CA LEU A 39 -0.53 -9.86 -4.43
C LEU A 39 -0.06 -11.21 -3.90
N THR A 40 1.19 -11.57 -4.23
CA THR A 40 1.89 -12.63 -3.51
C THR A 40 2.37 -12.12 -2.16
N SER A 41 2.52 -13.01 -1.18
CA SER A 41 3.09 -12.65 0.13
C SER A 41 4.50 -12.03 -0.01
N GLU A 42 5.30 -12.54 -0.95
CA GLU A 42 6.61 -11.98 -1.27
C GLU A 42 6.52 -10.57 -1.87
N GLY A 43 5.55 -10.33 -2.74
CA GLY A 43 5.28 -9.00 -3.29
C GLY A 43 4.93 -7.99 -2.20
N LEU A 44 4.07 -8.38 -1.25
CA LEU A 44 3.72 -7.51 -0.12
C LEU A 44 4.91 -7.27 0.82
N VAL A 45 5.72 -8.29 1.09
CA VAL A 45 6.98 -8.14 1.87
C VAL A 45 7.94 -7.20 1.17
N THR A 46 8.07 -7.30 -0.15
CA THR A 46 8.94 -6.43 -0.96
C THR A 46 8.51 -4.97 -0.80
N VAL A 47 7.20 -4.71 -0.85
CA VAL A 47 6.63 -3.37 -0.60
C VAL A 47 6.89 -2.91 0.83
N GLU A 48 6.57 -3.72 1.85
CA GLU A 48 6.78 -3.37 3.27
C GLU A 48 8.26 -3.12 3.60
N ARG A 49 9.20 -3.73 2.88
CA ARG A 49 10.64 -3.50 3.05
C ARG A 49 11.19 -2.35 2.22
N GLY A 50 10.38 -1.73 1.36
CA GLY A 50 10.85 -0.71 0.43
C GLY A 50 11.87 -1.21 -0.59
N ALA A 51 11.91 -2.53 -0.83
CA ALA A 51 12.75 -3.11 -1.86
C ALA A 51 12.18 -2.82 -3.25
N GLY A 52 13.03 -2.87 -4.28
CA GLY A 52 12.63 -2.65 -5.66
C GLY A 52 11.45 -3.55 -6.04
N CYS A 53 10.29 -2.94 -6.30
CA CYS A 53 9.05 -3.64 -6.55
C CYS A 53 8.62 -3.48 -8.01
N ALA A 54 8.31 -4.59 -8.68
CA ALA A 54 7.88 -4.60 -10.09
C ALA A 54 6.39 -4.26 -10.29
N LEU A 55 5.68 -3.87 -9.23
CA LEU A 55 4.26 -3.53 -9.32
C LEU A 55 4.03 -2.31 -10.22
N SER A 56 3.01 -2.40 -11.06
CA SER A 56 2.54 -1.28 -11.88
C SER A 56 1.99 -0.15 -10.98
N LEU A 57 1.94 1.08 -11.50
CA LEU A 57 1.36 2.21 -10.77
C LEU A 57 -0.08 1.90 -10.29
N ALA A 58 -0.91 1.30 -11.14
CA ALA A 58 -2.28 0.93 -10.78
C ALA A 58 -2.35 -0.08 -9.62
N ALA A 59 -1.44 -1.06 -9.58
CA ALA A 59 -1.36 -2.01 -8.48
C ALA A 59 -0.91 -1.33 -7.17
N VAL A 60 0.00 -0.37 -7.26
CA VAL A 60 0.48 0.42 -6.11
C VAL A 60 -0.63 1.34 -5.57
N GLU A 61 -1.40 1.98 -6.45
CA GLU A 61 -2.57 2.79 -6.07
C GLU A 61 -3.65 1.93 -5.41
N HIS A 62 -3.94 0.76 -5.99
CA HIS A 62 -4.90 -0.19 -5.43
C HIS A 62 -4.48 -0.65 -4.03
N LEU A 63 -3.20 -1.00 -3.83
CA LEU A 63 -2.68 -1.39 -2.52
C LEU A 63 -2.79 -0.26 -1.50
N THR A 64 -2.46 0.97 -1.91
CA THR A 64 -2.61 2.18 -1.07
C THR A 64 -4.06 2.37 -0.62
N LEU A 65 -5.02 2.22 -1.53
CA LEU A 65 -6.45 2.30 -1.24
C LEU A 65 -6.91 1.17 -0.31
N PHE A 66 -6.53 -0.07 -0.60
CA PHE A 66 -6.88 -1.25 0.19
C PHE A 66 -6.44 -1.12 1.65
N LEU A 67 -5.24 -0.59 1.89
CA LEU A 67 -4.70 -0.35 3.23
C LEU A 67 -5.31 0.88 3.93
N GLY A 68 -6.26 1.56 3.29
CA GLY A 68 -6.87 2.77 3.81
C GLY A 68 -5.88 3.92 3.94
N LEU A 69 -4.90 4.02 3.03
CA LEU A 69 -3.86 5.04 3.05
C LEU A 69 -4.09 6.12 1.98
N THR A 70 -3.69 7.36 2.27
CA THR A 70 -3.53 8.43 1.28
C THR A 70 -2.25 8.19 0.47
N GLU A 71 -2.05 8.97 -0.58
CA GLU A 71 -0.80 8.93 -1.36
C GLU A 71 0.42 9.26 -0.50
N SER A 72 0.27 10.10 0.53
CA SER A 72 1.28 10.43 1.53
C SER A 72 1.44 9.36 2.64
N GLY A 73 0.72 8.24 2.56
CA GLY A 73 0.80 7.16 3.53
C GLY A 73 0.11 7.42 4.87
N LEU A 74 -0.68 8.49 4.96
CA LEU A 74 -1.50 8.77 6.14
C LEU A 74 -2.79 7.93 6.09
N PRO A 75 -3.35 7.53 7.24
CA PRO A 75 -4.68 6.92 7.27
C PRO A 75 -5.71 7.84 6.60
N ARG A 76 -6.55 7.30 5.71
CA ARG A 76 -7.65 8.05 5.13
C ARG A 76 -8.65 8.43 6.23
N PRO A 77 -9.14 9.68 6.25
CA PRO A 77 -10.21 10.06 7.15
C PRO A 77 -11.43 9.18 6.89
N ARG A 78 -12.15 8.82 7.96
CA ARG A 78 -13.43 8.13 7.81
C ARG A 78 -14.38 9.03 7.02
N PRO A 79 -15.22 8.48 6.13
CA PRO A 79 -16.27 9.25 5.50
C PRO A 79 -17.12 9.93 6.58
N ALA A 80 -17.42 11.22 6.38
CA ALA A 80 -18.34 11.94 7.26
C ALA A 80 -19.69 11.21 7.22
N GLY A 81 -20.10 10.61 8.35
CA GLY A 81 -21.38 9.89 8.48
C GLY A 81 -21.30 8.48 9.07
N MET A 82 -20.11 7.90 9.26
CA MET A 82 -19.94 6.66 10.01
C MET A 82 -19.54 6.97 11.46
N GLN A 83 -20.54 7.09 12.34
CA GLN A 83 -20.37 7.04 13.81
C GLN A 83 -20.39 5.60 14.28
#